data_AF-A0A929W272-F1
#
_entry.id   AF-A0A929W272-F1
#
_cell.length_a   1.000
_cell.length_b   1.000
_cell.length_c   1.000
_cell.angle_alpha   90.00
_cell.angle_beta   90.00
_cell.angle_gamma   90.00
#
_symmetry.space_group_name_H-M   'P 1'
#
loop_
_entity.id
_entity.type
_entity.pdbx_description
1 polymer ?
#
loop_
_entity_poly.entity_id
_entity_poly.type
_entity_poly.pdbx_seq_one_letter_code
_entity_poly.pdbx_strand_id
1 'polypeptide(L)'
;MEEQNMTGAQTPTGTPGPNNRGTQPPIRTKRNPWIYVIIALCILIPALVAGGFYFYVNKQETEEQAYALLNNNENVEDYENYLTQFPNSAHADEVRDRLKQLRTMYADWQRIANSGYASDFERFSQNYPQSQLVKQCELKIDSLDWETAKKINTPDAISDYLEKHPDGRYAQDASQLQNTLVKSIVSPDERGTIASTLHGFFEAFGNNDETSLFTYITPTMTQFLNKQNATKADVGNLLKKTYSGDIESCSFVVNDDYQIKKTVDDQGNASYTVACSVDQHIIRSGEGKTFGSYTISAKLNSEMKISSLTMKEISRADN
;
A
#
# COMPACT_ATOMS: atom_id res chain seq x y z
N MET A 1 -55.34 -44.94 -0.57
CA MET A 1 -56.65 -45.16 0.07
C MET A 1 -57.34 -43.82 -0.01
N GLU A 2 -58.03 -43.62 -1.13
CA GLU A 2 -59.51 -43.66 -1.19
C GLU A 2 -60.05 -42.33 -0.64
N GLU A 3 -60.65 -41.51 -1.51
CA GLU A 3 -62.12 -41.47 -1.71
C GLU A 3 -62.81 -41.04 -0.41
N GLN A 4 -63.74 -40.08 -0.35
CA GLN A 4 -64.71 -39.65 -1.34
C GLN A 4 -65.47 -38.44 -0.77
N ASN A 5 -65.88 -37.56 -1.68
CA ASN A 5 -67.20 -36.94 -1.84
C ASN A 5 -67.99 -36.27 -0.69
N MET A 6 -68.38 -35.02 -1.02
CA MET A 6 -69.75 -34.48 -1.13
C MET A 6 -70.69 -34.61 0.09
N THR A 7 -71.36 -33.55 0.53
CA THR A 7 -72.57 -33.01 -0.11
C THR A 7 -73.09 -31.82 0.70
N GLY A 8 -73.87 -30.94 0.07
CA GLY A 8 -74.73 -30.02 0.82
C GLY A 8 -75.33 -28.89 -0.01
N ALA A 9 -76.31 -29.21 -0.84
CA ALA A 9 -77.23 -28.23 -1.44
C ALA A 9 -78.66 -28.53 -0.98
N GLN A 10 -79.40 -27.51 -0.53
CA GLN A 10 -80.87 -27.42 -0.48
C GLN A 10 -81.23 -25.91 -0.60
N THR A 11 -81.75 -25.39 -1.72
CA THR A 11 -83.14 -25.36 -2.24
C THR A 11 -84.11 -24.45 -1.44
N PRO A 12 -85.30 -24.06 -1.96
CA PRO A 12 -85.64 -23.34 -3.19
C PRO A 12 -86.85 -22.36 -2.98
N THR A 13 -87.40 -21.75 -4.04
CA THR A 13 -88.83 -21.40 -4.33
C THR A 13 -88.81 -20.50 -5.59
N GLY A 14 -89.49 -20.72 -6.73
CA GLY A 14 -90.84 -21.22 -7.07
C GLY A 14 -91.80 -20.02 -7.17
N THR A 15 -92.54 -19.66 -8.23
CA THR A 15 -93.00 -20.32 -9.49
C THR A 15 -93.72 -19.26 -10.41
N PRO A 16 -94.47 -19.55 -11.52
CA PRO A 16 -94.07 -19.18 -12.90
C PRO A 16 -95.16 -18.48 -13.78
N GLY A 17 -94.89 -18.30 -15.09
CA GLY A 17 -95.88 -17.96 -16.15
C GLY A 17 -95.60 -18.71 -17.47
N PRO A 18 -96.59 -18.90 -18.38
CA PRO A 18 -96.70 -20.13 -19.20
C PRO A 18 -96.23 -20.07 -20.67
N ASN A 19 -96.17 -21.29 -21.22
CA ASN A 19 -95.58 -21.82 -22.45
C ASN A 19 -96.25 -21.44 -23.78
N ASN A 20 -95.51 -21.50 -24.89
CA ASN A 20 -96.04 -21.82 -26.23
C ASN A 20 -95.03 -22.64 -27.08
N ARG A 21 -95.52 -23.62 -27.85
CA ARG A 21 -94.77 -24.71 -28.52
C ARG A 21 -94.46 -24.44 -30.01
N GLY A 22 -93.35 -25.00 -30.52
CA GLY A 22 -93.17 -25.29 -31.96
C GLY A 22 -91.76 -25.77 -32.43
N THR A 23 -91.65 -27.07 -32.73
CA THR A 23 -90.82 -27.78 -33.78
C THR A 23 -89.27 -27.80 -33.79
N GLN A 24 -88.68 -28.95 -34.18
CA GLN A 24 -87.24 -29.26 -34.46
C GLN A 24 -87.14 -30.11 -35.76
N PRO A 25 -85.96 -30.34 -36.42
CA PRO A 25 -84.62 -29.68 -36.42
C PRO A 25 -84.03 -29.46 -37.87
N PRO A 26 -82.82 -28.88 -38.08
CA PRO A 26 -81.60 -29.71 -38.28
C PRO A 26 -80.28 -29.09 -37.72
N ILE A 27 -79.23 -29.92 -37.66
CA ILE A 27 -77.88 -29.67 -37.10
C ILE A 27 -77.07 -28.68 -37.96
N ARG A 28 -76.33 -27.73 -37.35
CA ARG A 28 -75.00 -27.28 -37.82
C ARG A 28 -74.20 -26.40 -36.81
N THR A 29 -73.03 -26.95 -36.46
CA THR A 29 -71.77 -26.36 -35.94
C THR A 29 -71.83 -25.15 -34.99
N LYS A 30 -71.61 -25.42 -33.71
CA LYS A 30 -71.30 -24.41 -32.68
C LYS A 30 -69.95 -23.76 -33.01
N ARG A 31 -69.94 -22.54 -33.58
CA ARG A 31 -68.72 -21.73 -33.72
C ARG A 31 -68.29 -21.28 -32.33
N ASN A 32 -67.13 -21.76 -31.87
CA ASN A 32 -66.60 -21.39 -30.57
C ASN A 32 -66.14 -19.92 -30.61
N PRO A 33 -66.64 -19.03 -29.72
CA PRO A 33 -66.27 -17.62 -29.70
C PRO A 33 -64.77 -17.42 -29.43
N TRP A 34 -64.12 -18.44 -28.86
CA TRP A 34 -62.67 -18.55 -28.72
C TRP A 34 -61.91 -18.48 -30.05
N ILE A 35 -62.50 -18.86 -31.18
CA ILE A 35 -61.85 -18.74 -32.50
C ILE A 35 -61.68 -17.26 -32.89
N TYR A 36 -62.65 -16.39 -32.55
CA TYR A 36 -62.53 -14.95 -32.79
C TYR A 36 -61.53 -14.28 -31.84
N VAL A 37 -61.41 -14.79 -30.60
CA VAL A 37 -60.38 -14.35 -29.65
C VAL A 37 -58.98 -14.74 -30.12
N ILE A 38 -58.83 -15.97 -30.65
CA ILE A 38 -57.57 -16.44 -31.23
C ILE A 38 -57.22 -15.65 -32.51
N ILE A 39 -58.20 -15.39 -33.39
CA ILE A 39 -57.97 -14.56 -34.60
C ILE A 39 -57.61 -13.12 -34.21
N ALA A 40 -58.28 -12.53 -33.22
CA ALA A 40 -57.94 -11.20 -32.71
C ALA A 40 -56.53 -11.15 -32.10
N LEU A 41 -56.13 -12.16 -31.32
CA LEU A 41 -54.76 -12.29 -30.79
C LEU A 41 -53.72 -12.51 -31.90
N CYS A 42 -54.03 -13.31 -32.92
CA CYS A 42 -53.14 -13.56 -34.06
C CYS A 42 -52.99 -12.35 -35.00
N ILE A 43 -53.84 -11.32 -34.90
CA ILE A 43 -53.69 -10.05 -35.65
C ILE A 43 -53.07 -8.96 -34.75
N LEU A 44 -53.47 -8.89 -33.48
CA LEU A 44 -52.95 -7.92 -32.52
C LEU A 44 -51.50 -8.18 -32.13
N ILE A 45 -51.07 -9.44 -32.03
CA ILE A 45 -49.68 -9.77 -31.66
C ILE A 45 -48.71 -9.41 -32.79
N PRO A 46 -48.95 -9.76 -34.08
CA PRO A 46 -48.11 -9.26 -35.18
C PRO A 46 -48.19 -7.75 -35.36
N ALA A 47 -49.31 -7.09 -35.07
CA ALA A 47 -49.40 -5.62 -35.12
C ALA A 47 -48.65 -4.93 -33.96
N LEU A 48 -48.62 -5.53 -32.77
CA LEU A 48 -47.81 -5.06 -31.63
C LEU A 48 -46.32 -5.36 -31.82
N VAL A 49 -45.98 -6.51 -32.43
CA VAL A 49 -44.61 -6.87 -32.78
C VAL A 49 -44.14 -6.05 -33.98
N ALA A 50 -44.97 -5.79 -34.98
CA ALA A 50 -44.64 -4.90 -36.11
C ALA A 50 -44.65 -3.42 -35.70
N GLY A 51 -45.53 -3.00 -34.79
CA GLY A 51 -45.53 -1.65 -34.21
C GLY A 51 -44.37 -1.45 -33.25
N GLY A 52 -43.98 -2.47 -32.48
CA GLY A 52 -42.79 -2.49 -31.63
C GLY A 52 -41.50 -2.62 -32.42
N PHE A 53 -41.48 -3.39 -33.52
CA PHE A 53 -40.37 -3.49 -34.47
C PHE A 53 -40.25 -2.22 -35.30
N TYR A 54 -41.37 -1.61 -35.73
CA TYR A 54 -41.41 -0.28 -36.32
C TYR A 54 -40.88 0.74 -35.30
N PHE A 55 -41.34 0.75 -34.04
CA PHE A 55 -40.83 1.67 -33.03
C PHE A 55 -39.36 1.42 -32.64
N TYR A 56 -38.88 0.17 -32.69
CA TYR A 56 -37.49 -0.21 -32.42
C TYR A 56 -36.56 0.12 -33.59
N VAL A 57 -37.01 -0.08 -34.83
CA VAL A 57 -36.31 0.31 -36.07
C VAL A 57 -36.43 1.81 -36.33
N ASN A 58 -37.46 2.46 -35.79
CA ASN A 58 -37.78 3.88 -35.98
C ASN A 58 -37.50 4.72 -34.73
N LYS A 59 -36.68 4.20 -33.78
CA LYS A 59 -36.01 5.01 -32.77
C LYS A 59 -34.85 5.75 -33.44
N GLN A 60 -35.17 6.58 -34.44
CA GLN A 60 -34.24 7.57 -34.95
C GLN A 60 -34.01 8.55 -33.80
N GLU A 61 -32.87 8.41 -33.12
CA GLU A 61 -32.38 9.52 -32.29
C GLU A 61 -32.33 10.73 -33.21
N THR A 62 -33.03 11.79 -32.82
CA THR A 62 -32.97 13.04 -33.59
C THR A 62 -31.53 13.54 -33.57
N GLU A 63 -31.08 14.18 -34.65
CA GLU A 63 -29.73 14.77 -34.73
C GLU A 63 -29.39 15.62 -33.49
N GLU A 64 -30.37 16.36 -32.99
CA GLU A 64 -30.27 17.21 -31.80
C GLU A 64 -30.07 16.39 -30.51
N GLN A 65 -30.76 15.26 -30.36
CA GLN A 65 -30.54 14.33 -29.24
C GLN A 65 -29.17 13.67 -29.32
N ALA A 66 -28.78 13.18 -30.50
CA ALA A 66 -27.49 12.54 -30.72
C ALA A 66 -26.33 13.51 -30.47
N TYR A 67 -26.46 14.78 -30.91
CA TYR A 67 -25.46 15.81 -30.63
C TYR A 67 -25.42 16.21 -29.15
N ALA A 68 -26.58 16.30 -28.48
CA ALA A 68 -26.63 16.58 -27.05
C ALA A 68 -25.96 15.48 -26.20
N LEU A 69 -26.01 14.22 -26.63
CA LEU A 69 -25.31 13.10 -25.98
C LEU A 69 -23.78 13.18 -26.09
N LEU A 70 -23.24 13.94 -27.04
CA LEU A 70 -21.80 14.18 -27.15
C LEU A 70 -21.29 15.22 -26.14
N ASN A 71 -22.20 16.00 -25.54
CA ASN A 71 -21.82 17.00 -24.57
C ASN A 71 -21.28 16.34 -23.29
N ASN A 72 -20.06 16.71 -22.87
CA ASN A 72 -19.32 16.09 -21.76
C ASN A 72 -19.05 14.58 -21.91
N ASN A 73 -19.14 14.05 -23.14
CA ASN A 73 -18.84 12.67 -23.45
C ASN A 73 -17.41 12.55 -23.99
N GLU A 74 -16.64 11.59 -23.47
CA GLU A 74 -15.27 11.27 -23.93
C GLU A 74 -15.19 9.93 -24.69
N ASN A 75 -16.31 9.25 -24.93
CA ASN A 75 -16.34 8.00 -25.67
C ASN A 75 -16.17 8.23 -27.18
N VAL A 76 -15.02 7.80 -27.72
CA VAL A 76 -14.68 7.90 -29.15
C VAL A 76 -15.74 7.27 -30.06
N GLU A 77 -16.35 6.15 -29.65
CA GLU A 77 -17.34 5.42 -30.45
C GLU A 77 -18.62 6.23 -30.67
N ASP A 78 -19.04 7.03 -29.69
CA ASP A 78 -20.26 7.84 -29.80
C ASP A 78 -20.12 8.95 -30.84
N TYR A 79 -18.92 9.55 -30.95
CA TYR A 79 -18.60 10.54 -31.96
C TYR A 79 -18.50 9.92 -33.36
N GLU A 80 -17.91 8.72 -33.49
CA GLU A 80 -17.84 7.99 -34.75
C GLU A 80 -19.24 7.58 -35.25
N ASN A 81 -20.10 7.13 -34.33
CA ASN A 81 -21.49 6.78 -34.61
C ASN A 81 -22.29 8.01 -35.07
N TYR A 82 -22.14 9.15 -34.40
CA TYR A 82 -22.77 10.41 -34.82
C TYR A 82 -22.37 10.79 -36.25
N LEU A 83 -21.07 10.77 -36.57
CA LEU A 83 -20.57 11.14 -37.90
C LEU A 83 -20.97 10.14 -38.99
N THR A 84 -21.22 8.88 -38.63
CA THR A 84 -21.72 7.85 -39.54
C THR A 84 -23.21 8.04 -39.83
N GLN A 85 -24.00 8.40 -38.82
CA GLN A 85 -25.45 8.59 -38.95
C GLN A 85 -25.82 9.95 -39.56
N PHE A 86 -25.05 11.01 -39.25
CA PHE A 86 -25.29 12.40 -39.67
C PHE A 86 -24.07 13.03 -40.39
N PRO A 87 -23.57 12.45 -41.49
CA PRO A 87 -22.30 12.85 -42.12
C PRO A 87 -22.28 14.30 -42.66
N ASN A 88 -23.45 14.86 -42.96
CA ASN A 88 -23.64 16.21 -43.51
C ASN A 88 -24.39 17.15 -42.54
N SER A 89 -24.41 16.83 -41.24
CA SER A 89 -24.97 17.71 -40.21
C SER A 89 -24.27 19.08 -40.18
N ALA A 90 -24.98 20.12 -39.77
CA ALA A 90 -24.37 21.43 -39.47
C ALA A 90 -23.31 21.36 -38.37
N HIS A 91 -23.38 20.34 -37.49
CA HIS A 91 -22.41 20.06 -36.42
C HIS A 91 -21.29 19.11 -36.83
N ALA A 92 -21.31 18.55 -38.04
CA ALA A 92 -20.40 17.46 -38.42
C ALA A 92 -18.91 17.88 -38.34
N ASP A 93 -18.56 19.10 -38.73
CA ASP A 93 -17.18 19.58 -38.66
C ASP A 93 -16.71 19.78 -37.21
N GLU A 94 -17.57 20.34 -36.37
CA GLU A 94 -17.29 20.47 -34.93
C GLU A 94 -17.10 19.11 -34.26
N VAL A 95 -17.95 18.14 -34.56
CA VAL A 95 -17.85 16.78 -34.02
C VAL A 95 -16.57 16.08 -34.50
N ARG A 96 -16.15 16.29 -35.76
CA ARG A 96 -14.86 15.78 -36.28
C ARG A 96 -13.67 16.38 -35.52
N ASP A 97 -13.70 17.68 -35.24
CA ASP A 97 -12.62 18.35 -34.51
C ASP A 97 -12.55 17.87 -33.06
N ARG A 98 -13.69 17.74 -32.37
CA ARG A 98 -13.75 17.17 -31.01
C ARG A 98 -13.26 15.72 -30.98
N LEU A 99 -13.69 14.89 -31.94
CA LEU A 99 -13.21 13.51 -32.08
C LEU A 99 -11.69 13.44 -32.27
N LYS A 100 -11.12 14.35 -33.07
CA LYS A 100 -9.67 14.44 -33.27
C LYS A 100 -8.96 14.79 -31.96
N GLN A 101 -9.46 15.76 -31.20
CA GLN A 101 -8.91 16.13 -29.89
C GLN A 101 -8.96 14.96 -28.91
N LEU A 102 -10.08 14.24 -28.84
CA LEU A 102 -10.26 13.03 -28.02
C LEU A 102 -9.25 11.93 -28.39
N ARG A 103 -9.06 11.68 -29.68
CA ARG A 103 -8.08 10.69 -30.15
C ARG A 103 -6.64 11.09 -29.80
N THR A 104 -6.28 12.36 -29.97
CA THR A 104 -4.96 12.86 -29.57
C THR A 104 -4.74 12.71 -28.07
N MET A 105 -5.75 13.07 -27.29
CA MET A 105 -5.77 12.91 -25.84
C MET A 105 -5.51 11.45 -25.41
N TYR A 106 -6.28 10.49 -25.92
CA TYR A 106 -6.09 9.08 -25.56
C TYR A 106 -4.75 8.52 -26.04
N ALA A 107 -4.24 8.98 -27.18
CA ALA A 107 -2.89 8.64 -27.62
C ALA A 107 -1.82 9.18 -26.66
N ASP A 108 -1.98 10.42 -26.17
CA ASP A 108 -1.10 11.02 -25.17
C ASP A 108 -1.13 10.22 -23.86
N TRP A 109 -2.32 9.81 -23.40
CA TRP A 109 -2.50 8.95 -22.23
C TRP A 109 -1.79 7.61 -22.38
N GLN A 110 -1.97 6.93 -23.51
CA GLN A 110 -1.34 5.64 -23.78
C GLN A 110 0.19 5.71 -23.73
N ARG A 111 0.80 6.83 -24.18
CA ARG A 111 2.26 7.01 -24.11
C ARG A 111 2.78 7.09 -22.68
N ILE A 112 1.99 7.63 -21.75
CA ILE A 112 2.40 7.83 -20.36
C ILE A 112 1.84 6.78 -19.40
N ALA A 113 0.92 5.92 -19.82
CA ALA A 113 0.21 4.98 -18.95
C ALA A 113 1.13 4.11 -18.07
N ASN A 114 2.31 3.76 -18.60
CA ASN A 114 3.33 2.97 -17.90
C ASN A 114 4.54 3.81 -17.43
N SER A 115 4.46 5.14 -17.47
CA SER A 115 5.53 6.01 -17.01
C SER A 115 5.77 5.84 -15.50
N GLY A 116 7.04 5.91 -15.12
CA GLY A 116 7.49 5.96 -13.73
C GLY A 116 7.71 7.38 -13.20
N TYR A 117 7.35 8.40 -13.97
CA TYR A 117 7.60 9.81 -13.62
C TYR A 117 6.29 10.55 -13.34
N ALA A 118 6.13 11.08 -12.13
CA ALA A 118 4.97 11.89 -11.74
C ALA A 118 4.74 13.07 -12.69
N SER A 119 5.81 13.71 -13.14
CA SER A 119 5.79 14.86 -14.06
C SER A 119 5.10 14.59 -15.41
N ASP A 120 5.04 13.33 -15.85
CA ASP A 120 4.31 12.99 -17.08
C ASP A 120 2.80 13.08 -16.89
N PHE A 121 2.31 12.65 -15.73
CA PHE A 121 0.90 12.72 -15.35
C PHE A 121 0.49 14.14 -14.97
N GLU A 122 1.37 14.92 -14.32
CA GLU A 122 1.15 16.34 -14.04
C GLU A 122 0.96 17.13 -15.35
N ARG A 123 1.88 16.93 -16.31
CA ARG A 123 1.80 17.58 -17.63
C ARG A 123 0.53 17.18 -18.39
N PHE A 124 0.14 15.91 -18.32
CA PHE A 124 -1.11 15.45 -18.93
C PHE A 124 -2.33 16.12 -18.30
N SER A 125 -2.41 16.17 -16.98
CA SER A 125 -3.50 16.83 -16.26
C SER A 125 -3.58 18.34 -16.57
N GLN A 126 -2.43 19.01 -16.72
CA GLN A 126 -2.36 20.41 -17.12
C GLN A 126 -2.81 20.66 -18.56
N ASN A 127 -2.42 19.78 -19.49
CA ASN A 127 -2.82 19.88 -20.90
C ASN A 127 -4.30 19.57 -21.10
N TYR A 128 -4.89 18.77 -20.21
CA TYR A 128 -6.25 18.28 -20.35
C TYR A 128 -7.05 18.33 -19.03
N PRO A 129 -7.29 19.53 -18.48
CA PRO A 129 -7.84 19.72 -17.13
C PRO A 129 -9.31 19.30 -16.97
N GLN A 130 -10.05 19.12 -18.07
CA GLN A 130 -11.45 18.70 -18.04
C GLN A 130 -11.63 17.20 -18.25
N SER A 131 -10.55 16.44 -18.45
CA SER A 131 -10.69 15.01 -18.73
C SER A 131 -11.07 14.20 -17.50
N GLN A 132 -11.89 13.17 -17.70
CA GLN A 132 -12.17 12.15 -16.70
C GLN A 132 -10.89 11.41 -16.21
N LEU A 133 -9.81 11.46 -16.99
CA LEU A 133 -8.51 10.86 -16.65
C LEU A 133 -7.69 11.68 -15.64
N VAL A 134 -8.05 12.94 -15.36
CA VAL A 134 -7.34 13.78 -14.38
C VAL A 134 -7.31 13.10 -13.01
N LYS A 135 -8.41 12.47 -12.58
CA LYS A 135 -8.43 11.75 -11.31
C LYS A 135 -7.46 10.57 -11.27
N GLN A 136 -7.27 9.88 -12.40
CA GLN A 136 -6.29 8.80 -12.51
C GLN A 136 -4.85 9.34 -12.47
N CYS A 137 -4.61 10.53 -13.03
CA CYS A 137 -3.32 11.22 -12.92
C CYS A 137 -2.98 11.52 -11.46
N GLU A 138 -3.91 12.13 -10.70
CA GLU A 138 -3.72 12.43 -9.27
C GLU A 138 -3.34 11.17 -8.48
N LEU A 139 -4.10 10.08 -8.66
CA LEU A 139 -3.85 8.80 -7.96
C LEU A 139 -2.49 8.21 -8.34
N LYS A 140 -2.08 8.37 -9.60
CA LYS A 140 -0.80 7.86 -10.09
C LYS A 140 0.37 8.69 -9.56
N ILE A 141 0.23 10.01 -9.50
CA ILE A 141 1.22 10.92 -8.92
C ILE A 141 1.43 10.59 -7.43
N ASP A 142 0.35 10.48 -6.66
CA ASP A 142 0.37 10.08 -5.24
C ASP A 142 1.17 8.78 -5.05
N SER A 143 0.84 7.72 -5.79
CA SER A 143 1.58 6.45 -5.74
C SER A 143 3.05 6.56 -6.14
N LEU A 144 3.40 7.36 -7.14
CA LEU A 144 4.79 7.51 -7.59
C LEU A 144 5.64 8.33 -6.62
N ASP A 145 5.06 9.40 -6.06
CA ASP A 145 5.71 10.21 -5.04
C ASP A 145 5.93 9.40 -3.76
N TRP A 146 4.95 8.60 -3.35
CA TRP A 146 5.09 7.71 -2.21
C TRP A 146 6.21 6.68 -2.40
N GLU A 147 6.26 5.99 -3.53
CA GLU A 147 7.31 5.01 -3.81
C GLU A 147 8.70 5.68 -3.87
N THR A 148 8.78 6.91 -4.37
CA THR A 148 10.02 7.70 -4.34
C THR A 148 10.44 8.03 -2.91
N ALA A 149 9.53 8.54 -2.09
CA ALA A 149 9.77 8.88 -0.70
C ALA A 149 10.21 7.65 0.12
N LYS A 150 9.52 6.52 -0.04
CA LYS A 150 9.89 5.22 0.56
C LYS A 150 11.26 4.74 0.13
N LYS A 151 11.64 4.93 -1.13
CA LYS A 151 12.95 4.50 -1.63
C LYS A 151 14.09 5.34 -1.03
N ILE A 152 13.87 6.64 -0.85
CA ILE A 152 14.84 7.54 -0.20
C ILE A 152 14.92 7.22 1.30
N ASN A 153 13.79 6.90 1.93
CA ASN A 153 13.69 6.42 3.32
C ASN A 153 14.34 7.36 4.35
N THR A 154 14.16 8.67 4.19
CA THR A 154 14.59 9.69 5.13
C THR A 154 13.39 10.46 5.68
N PRO A 155 13.45 10.99 6.92
CA PRO A 155 12.39 11.83 7.47
C PRO A 155 11.97 12.97 6.55
N ASP A 156 12.94 13.62 5.90
CA ASP A 156 12.72 14.75 4.98
C ASP A 156 11.93 14.30 3.74
N ALA A 157 12.33 13.20 3.10
CA ALA A 157 11.62 12.71 1.92
C ALA A 157 10.18 12.26 2.22
N ILE A 158 9.95 11.67 3.40
CA ILE A 158 8.59 11.33 3.85
C ILE A 158 7.79 12.62 4.17
N SER A 159 8.45 13.64 4.72
CA SER A 159 7.84 14.96 4.97
C SER A 159 7.39 15.63 3.68
N ASP A 160 8.25 15.64 2.65
CA ASP A 160 7.94 16.22 1.34
C ASP A 160 6.72 15.54 0.70
N TYR A 161 6.60 14.22 0.85
CA TYR A 161 5.42 13.48 0.39
C TYR A 161 4.15 13.90 1.17
N LEU A 162 4.23 13.99 2.50
CA LEU A 162 3.10 14.41 3.34
C LEU A 162 2.64 15.84 3.06
N GLU A 163 3.56 16.74 2.70
CA GLU A 163 3.23 18.12 2.31
C GLU A 163 2.50 18.17 0.97
N LYS A 164 2.94 17.38 -0.01
CA LYS A 164 2.31 17.30 -1.33
C LYS A 164 0.97 16.56 -1.31
N HIS A 165 0.85 15.54 -0.47
CA HIS A 165 -0.28 14.61 -0.42
C HIS A 165 -0.85 14.48 1.01
N PRO A 166 -1.35 15.58 1.63
CA PRO A 166 -1.81 15.57 3.02
C PRO A 166 -3.00 14.63 3.25
N ASP A 167 -3.90 14.53 2.26
CA ASP A 167 -5.04 13.61 2.24
C ASP A 167 -4.82 12.45 1.23
N GLY A 168 -3.57 12.20 0.85
CA GLY A 168 -3.19 11.14 -0.08
C GLY A 168 -3.44 9.74 0.47
N ARG A 169 -3.48 8.75 -0.43
CA ARG A 169 -3.74 7.34 -0.08
C ARG A 169 -2.76 6.82 0.96
N TYR A 170 -1.51 7.26 0.93
CA TYR A 170 -0.44 6.77 1.81
C TYR A 170 -0.12 7.74 2.95
N ALA A 171 -0.92 8.79 3.19
CA ALA A 171 -0.64 9.78 4.23
C ALA A 171 -0.50 9.15 5.63
N GLN A 172 -1.35 8.19 5.98
CA GLN A 172 -1.26 7.49 7.26
C GLN A 172 0.03 6.65 7.37
N ASP A 173 0.35 5.87 6.34
CA ASP A 173 1.55 5.04 6.31
C ASP A 173 2.83 5.90 6.35
N ALA A 174 2.84 7.01 5.61
CA ALA A 174 3.91 7.99 5.61
C ALA A 174 4.10 8.61 7.00
N SER A 175 3.02 9.02 7.69
CA SER A 175 3.12 9.57 9.04
C SER A 175 3.72 8.57 10.04
N GLN A 176 3.32 7.30 9.97
CA GLN A 176 3.89 6.25 10.82
C GLN A 176 5.38 6.00 10.51
N LEU A 177 5.73 5.97 9.23
CA LEU A 177 7.11 5.80 8.79
C LEU A 177 7.98 6.99 9.23
N GLN A 178 7.51 8.22 9.06
CA GLN A 178 8.21 9.43 9.50
C GLN A 178 8.49 9.38 11.00
N ASN A 179 7.49 9.08 11.82
CA ASN A 179 7.65 8.95 13.27
C ASN A 179 8.69 7.88 13.64
N THR A 180 8.72 6.77 12.91
CA THR A 180 9.70 5.70 13.12
C THR A 180 11.11 6.17 12.76
N LEU A 181 11.27 6.81 11.59
CA LEU A 181 12.55 7.31 11.10
C LEU A 181 13.13 8.39 12.04
N VAL A 182 12.32 9.37 12.44
CA VAL A 182 12.72 10.42 13.39
C VAL A 182 13.19 9.82 14.71
N LYS A 183 12.47 8.84 15.27
CA LYS A 183 12.85 8.16 16.51
C LYS A 183 14.17 7.37 16.39
N SER A 184 14.53 6.94 15.19
CA SER A 184 15.77 6.20 14.91
C SER A 184 16.99 7.09 14.63
N ILE A 185 16.81 8.41 14.58
CA ILE A 185 17.94 9.35 14.51
C ILE A 185 18.69 9.31 15.85
N VAL A 186 20.01 9.15 15.76
CA VAL A 186 20.93 9.27 16.88
C VAL A 186 21.23 10.76 17.11
N SER A 187 20.90 11.29 18.27
CA SER A 187 21.20 12.69 18.60
C SER A 187 22.70 12.91 18.90
N PRO A 188 23.21 14.15 18.83
CA PRO A 188 24.58 14.46 19.24
C PRO A 188 24.88 14.07 20.69
N ASP A 189 23.92 14.29 21.60
CA ASP A 189 24.06 13.94 23.02
C ASP A 189 24.10 12.43 23.24
N GLU A 190 23.27 11.68 22.51
CA GLU A 190 23.29 10.21 22.50
C GLU A 190 24.64 9.69 21.99
N ARG A 191 25.14 10.25 20.87
CA ARG A 191 26.46 9.91 20.34
C ARG A 191 27.57 10.19 21.35
N GLY A 192 27.55 11.35 21.99
CA GLY A 192 28.54 11.73 23.01
C GLY A 192 28.52 10.80 24.22
N THR A 193 27.33 10.41 24.67
CA THR A 193 27.16 9.46 25.78
C THR A 193 27.65 8.06 25.41
N ILE A 194 27.33 7.57 24.21
CA ILE A 194 27.81 6.28 23.69
C ILE A 194 29.35 6.26 23.62
N ALA A 195 29.95 7.32 23.07
CA ALA A 195 31.40 7.44 22.99
C ALA A 195 32.03 7.40 24.39
N SER A 196 31.49 8.19 25.34
CA SER A 196 31.95 8.25 26.72
C SER A 196 31.82 6.91 27.45
N THR A 197 30.71 6.18 27.26
CA THR A 197 30.53 4.83 27.83
C THR A 197 31.59 3.87 27.33
N LEU A 198 31.87 3.86 26.02
CA LEU A 198 32.87 2.95 25.44
C LEU A 198 34.28 3.33 25.87
N HIS A 199 34.61 4.63 25.88
CA HIS A 199 35.90 5.14 26.39
C HIS A 199 36.11 4.73 27.84
N GLY A 200 35.15 5.02 28.71
CA GLY A 200 35.23 4.67 30.13
C GLY A 200 35.30 3.16 30.39
N PHE A 201 34.59 2.35 29.60
CA PHE A 201 34.71 0.88 29.68
C PHE A 201 36.13 0.39 29.38
N PHE A 202 36.72 0.84 28.26
CA PHE A 202 38.06 0.41 27.86
C PHE A 202 39.17 1.01 28.74
N GLU A 203 38.99 2.24 29.23
CA GLU A 203 39.88 2.86 30.22
C GLU A 203 39.88 2.07 31.53
N ALA A 204 38.70 1.75 32.07
CA ALA A 204 38.59 0.93 33.28
C ALA A 204 39.20 -0.46 33.07
N PHE A 205 39.04 -1.05 31.89
CA PHE A 205 39.68 -2.32 31.55
C PHE A 205 41.22 -2.20 31.51
N GLY A 206 41.76 -1.13 30.91
CA GLY A 206 43.20 -0.86 30.86
C GLY A 206 43.82 -0.55 32.23
N ASN A 207 43.06 0.09 33.12
CA ASN A 207 43.50 0.43 34.47
C ASN A 207 43.29 -0.69 35.49
N ASN A 208 42.79 -1.85 35.07
CA ASN A 208 42.41 -2.95 35.95
C ASN A 208 41.41 -2.52 37.06
N ASP A 209 40.52 -1.58 36.75
CA ASP A 209 39.51 -1.04 37.67
C ASP A 209 38.18 -1.77 37.49
N GLU A 210 38.00 -2.85 38.24
CA GLU A 210 36.79 -3.67 38.22
C GLU A 210 35.54 -2.88 38.64
N THR A 211 35.67 -1.91 39.56
CA THR A 211 34.53 -1.14 40.08
C THR A 211 33.97 -0.23 39.00
N SER A 212 34.83 0.57 38.35
CA SER A 212 34.42 1.46 37.27
C SER A 212 33.95 0.67 36.05
N LEU A 213 34.62 -0.43 35.70
CA LEU A 213 34.24 -1.30 34.58
C LEU A 213 32.78 -1.78 34.69
N PHE A 214 32.37 -2.16 35.90
CA PHE A 214 31.02 -2.67 36.18
C PHE A 214 29.92 -1.60 36.09
N THR A 215 30.26 -0.31 36.06
CA THR A 215 29.26 0.76 35.87
C THR A 215 28.79 0.85 34.41
N TYR A 216 29.64 0.47 33.46
CA TYR A 216 29.38 0.59 32.02
C TYR A 216 28.66 -0.61 31.41
N ILE A 217 28.54 -1.73 32.12
CA ILE A 217 27.93 -2.97 31.60
C ILE A 217 26.61 -3.30 32.31
N THR A 218 25.72 -3.99 31.60
CA THR A 218 24.53 -4.59 32.21
C THR A 218 24.90 -5.69 33.21
N PRO A 219 24.03 -6.05 34.17
CA PRO A 219 24.29 -7.16 35.09
C PRO A 219 24.62 -8.48 34.38
N THR A 220 23.91 -8.72 33.27
CA THR A 220 24.15 -9.83 32.35
C THR A 220 24.16 -9.30 30.93
N MET A 221 25.23 -9.58 30.20
CA MET A 221 25.40 -9.29 28.78
C MET A 221 24.97 -10.51 27.96
N THR A 222 24.22 -10.28 26.90
CA THR A 222 23.81 -11.34 25.97
C THR A 222 25.03 -12.04 25.38
N GLN A 223 26.06 -11.27 25.04
CA GLN A 223 27.35 -11.77 24.56
C GLN A 223 28.48 -10.84 24.98
N PHE A 224 29.54 -11.39 25.55
CA PHE A 224 30.80 -10.72 25.82
C PHE A 224 31.96 -11.53 25.24
N LEU A 225 32.60 -11.00 24.19
CA LEU A 225 33.58 -11.70 23.37
C LEU A 225 33.01 -13.05 22.88
N ASN A 226 33.59 -14.15 23.35
CA ASN A 226 33.19 -15.52 23.01
C ASN A 226 32.21 -16.14 24.03
N LYS A 227 31.83 -15.42 25.08
CA LYS A 227 30.98 -15.89 26.16
C LYS A 227 29.55 -15.38 25.97
N GLN A 228 28.59 -16.30 25.87
CA GLN A 228 27.16 -15.99 25.91
C GLN A 228 26.68 -15.84 27.36
N ASN A 229 25.68 -14.99 27.59
CA ASN A 229 25.09 -14.73 28.91
C ASN A 229 26.15 -14.37 29.97
N ALA A 230 27.10 -13.53 29.61
CA ALA A 230 28.22 -13.16 30.48
C ALA A 230 27.75 -12.26 31.63
N THR A 231 28.08 -12.64 32.85
CA THR A 231 27.81 -11.85 34.05
C THR A 231 28.97 -10.89 34.35
N LYS A 232 28.75 -9.92 35.25
CA LYS A 232 29.86 -9.09 35.78
C LYS A 232 31.02 -9.93 36.30
N ALA A 233 30.75 -11.06 36.97
CA ALA A 233 31.79 -11.97 37.46
C ALA A 233 32.63 -12.57 36.32
N ASP A 234 32.01 -12.95 35.20
CA ASP A 234 32.74 -13.45 34.03
C ASP A 234 33.68 -12.37 33.45
N VAL A 235 33.19 -11.12 33.38
CA VAL A 235 33.98 -9.98 32.90
C VAL A 235 35.14 -9.66 33.84
N GLY A 236 34.89 -9.63 35.15
CA GLY A 236 35.94 -9.39 36.16
C GLY A 236 37.00 -10.50 36.21
N ASN A 237 36.60 -11.76 36.00
CA ASN A 237 37.53 -12.87 35.89
C ASN A 237 38.41 -12.76 34.64
N LEU A 238 37.86 -12.32 33.51
CA LEU A 238 38.66 -12.04 32.31
C LEU A 238 39.67 -10.92 32.58
N LEU A 239 39.23 -9.82 33.21
CA LEU A 239 40.09 -8.70 33.56
C LEU A 239 41.29 -9.17 34.39
N LYS A 240 41.03 -9.88 35.50
CA LYS A 240 42.08 -10.43 36.38
C LYS A 240 43.05 -11.35 35.63
N LYS A 241 42.52 -12.19 34.74
CA LYS A 241 43.33 -13.12 33.93
C LYS A 241 44.23 -12.39 32.93
N THR A 242 43.79 -11.25 32.39
CA THR A 242 44.60 -10.43 31.47
C THR A 242 45.87 -9.92 32.15
N TYR A 243 45.82 -9.59 33.45
CA TYR A 243 46.97 -9.07 34.21
C TYR A 243 47.71 -10.13 35.04
N SER A 244 47.34 -11.42 34.96
CA SER A 244 47.93 -12.48 35.80
C SER A 244 49.19 -13.14 35.21
N GLY A 245 49.98 -12.41 34.41
CA GLY A 245 51.14 -12.93 33.69
C GLY A 245 52.19 -11.85 33.41
N ASP A 246 52.81 -11.90 32.23
CA ASP A 246 53.88 -10.95 31.86
C ASP A 246 53.37 -9.56 31.46
N ILE A 247 52.05 -9.31 31.49
CA ILE A 247 51.44 -8.02 31.12
C ILE A 247 51.57 -7.05 32.29
N GLU A 248 52.39 -6.01 32.10
CA GLU A 248 52.61 -4.95 33.08
C GLU A 248 51.54 -3.87 32.98
N SER A 249 51.13 -3.51 31.77
CA SER A 249 50.01 -2.60 31.53
C SER A 249 49.36 -2.82 30.17
N CYS A 250 48.10 -2.43 30.06
CA CYS A 250 47.35 -2.44 28.82
C CYS A 250 46.61 -1.10 28.69
N SER A 251 46.66 -0.49 27.51
CA SER A 251 45.91 0.73 27.23
C SER A 251 45.14 0.57 25.92
N PHE A 252 44.03 1.30 25.81
CA PHE A 252 43.14 1.25 24.67
C PHE A 252 42.88 2.66 24.18
N VAL A 253 42.90 2.83 22.87
CA VAL A 253 42.48 4.06 22.18
C VAL A 253 41.24 3.70 21.38
N VAL A 254 40.09 4.25 21.75
CA VAL A 254 38.84 4.07 21.01
C VAL A 254 38.71 5.20 20.00
N ASN A 255 38.70 4.85 18.72
CA ASN A 255 38.73 5.83 17.63
C ASN A 255 37.33 6.44 17.40
N ASP A 256 37.29 7.68 16.88
CA ASP A 256 36.05 8.42 16.60
C ASP A 256 35.42 8.05 15.24
N ASP A 257 35.50 6.78 14.85
CA ASP A 257 34.95 6.23 13.60
C ASP A 257 33.61 5.51 13.79
N TYR A 258 32.83 5.97 14.79
CA TYR A 258 31.58 5.35 15.20
C TYR A 258 30.53 5.22 14.07
N GLN A 259 30.05 4.00 13.90
CA GLN A 259 28.84 3.67 13.16
C GLN A 259 27.76 3.29 14.17
N ILE A 260 26.74 4.14 14.32
CA ILE A 260 25.69 3.97 15.33
C ILE A 260 24.35 3.80 14.65
N LYS A 261 23.65 2.70 14.98
CA LYS A 261 22.26 2.49 14.62
C LYS A 261 21.40 2.47 15.88
N LYS A 262 20.39 3.34 15.93
CA LYS A 262 19.38 3.36 16.98
C LYS A 262 18.13 2.63 16.54
N THR A 263 17.53 1.89 17.46
CA THR A 263 16.20 1.31 17.32
C THR A 263 15.41 1.63 18.58
N VAL A 264 14.10 1.82 18.42
CA VAL A 264 13.19 2.11 19.54
C VAL A 264 12.08 1.06 19.49
N ASP A 265 11.82 0.40 20.61
CA ASP A 265 10.75 -0.59 20.72
C ASP A 265 9.36 0.07 20.89
N ASP A 266 8.31 -0.75 20.90
CA ASP A 266 6.92 -0.29 21.06
C ASP A 266 6.67 0.40 22.41
N GLN A 267 7.51 0.14 23.41
CA GLN A 267 7.45 0.75 24.74
C GLN A 267 8.24 2.08 24.81
N GLY A 268 8.94 2.46 23.74
CA GLY A 268 9.75 3.66 23.67
C GLY A 268 11.18 3.49 24.18
N ASN A 269 11.62 2.27 24.49
CA ASN A 269 13.00 2.03 24.93
C ASN A 269 13.95 2.05 23.72
N ALA A 270 14.95 2.92 23.78
CA ALA A 270 16.01 2.96 22.78
C ALA A 270 17.05 1.87 23.02
N SER A 271 17.58 1.32 21.94
CA SER A 271 18.77 0.48 21.94
C SER A 271 19.69 0.88 20.79
N TYR A 272 20.99 0.77 21.02
CA TYR A 272 22.02 1.23 20.09
C TYR A 272 22.90 0.07 19.68
N THR A 273 23.11 -0.12 18.39
CA THR A 273 24.18 -0.98 17.86
C THR A 273 25.32 -0.08 17.40
N VAL A 274 26.52 -0.33 17.90
CA VAL A 274 27.69 0.52 17.69
C VAL A 274 28.83 -0.32 17.14
N ALA A 275 29.48 0.17 16.09
CA ALA A 275 30.78 -0.33 15.65
C ALA A 275 31.78 0.82 15.58
N CYS A 276 32.99 0.60 16.06
CA CYS A 276 34.13 1.50 15.93
C CYS A 276 35.43 0.69 16.03
N SER A 277 36.56 1.31 15.69
CA SER A 277 37.87 0.71 15.89
C SER A 277 38.45 1.04 17.27
N VAL A 278 39.20 0.08 17.81
CA VAL A 278 39.91 0.21 19.08
C VAL A 278 41.31 -0.33 18.94
N ASP A 279 42.29 0.49 19.27
CA ASP A 279 43.70 0.12 19.27
C ASP A 279 44.17 -0.21 20.68
N GLN A 280 44.78 -1.37 20.83
CA GLN A 280 45.31 -1.90 22.09
C GLN A 280 46.83 -1.80 22.07
N HIS A 281 47.39 -1.25 23.15
CA HIS A 281 48.83 -1.25 23.41
C HIS A 281 49.11 -2.01 24.71
N ILE A 282 50.07 -2.93 24.67
CA ILE A 282 50.42 -3.81 25.78
C ILE A 282 51.91 -3.66 26.10
N ILE A 283 52.20 -3.32 27.35
CA ILE A 283 53.56 -3.39 27.91
C ILE A 283 53.68 -4.72 28.65
N ARG A 284 54.75 -5.46 28.34
CA ARG A 284 55.00 -6.78 28.92
C ARG A 284 56.49 -7.07 29.05
N SER A 285 56.85 -7.90 30.03
CA SER A 285 58.23 -8.31 30.31
C SER A 285 58.70 -9.52 29.49
N GLY A 286 57.77 -10.34 29.00
CA GLY A 286 58.00 -11.54 28.18
C GLY A 286 57.65 -11.36 26.70
N GLU A 287 57.89 -12.40 25.90
CA GLU A 287 57.53 -12.41 24.48
C GLU A 287 56.00 -12.35 24.27
N GLY A 288 55.58 -11.76 23.15
CA GLY A 288 54.21 -11.78 22.68
C GLY A 288 53.71 -10.43 22.16
N LYS A 289 52.41 -10.36 21.92
CA LYS A 289 51.75 -9.24 21.25
C LYS A 289 51.84 -7.93 22.04
N THR A 290 52.41 -6.88 21.46
CA THR A 290 52.50 -5.54 22.08
C THR A 290 51.49 -4.54 21.52
N PHE A 291 50.91 -4.83 20.37
CA PHE A 291 49.91 -3.99 19.71
C PHE A 291 48.84 -4.83 19.02
N GLY A 292 47.59 -4.37 19.03
CA GLY A 292 46.52 -4.94 18.21
C GLY A 292 45.45 -3.92 17.89
N SER A 293 44.94 -3.95 16.67
CA SER A 293 43.80 -3.13 16.25
C SER A 293 42.57 -4.00 16.07
N TYR A 294 41.41 -3.54 16.54
CA TYR A 294 40.18 -4.32 16.58
C TYR A 294 39.00 -3.51 16.07
N THR A 295 38.09 -4.14 15.33
CA THR A 295 36.72 -3.64 15.18
C THR A 295 35.92 -4.17 16.35
N ILE A 296 35.28 -3.28 17.09
CA ILE A 296 34.32 -3.66 18.12
C ILE A 296 32.90 -3.67 17.55
N SER A 297 32.04 -4.52 18.10
CA SER A 297 30.60 -4.45 17.88
C SER A 297 29.90 -4.52 19.22
N ALA A 298 29.32 -3.41 19.63
CA ALA A 298 28.64 -3.26 20.92
C ALA A 298 27.14 -3.07 20.74
N LYS A 299 26.37 -3.48 21.76
CA LYS A 299 24.97 -3.09 21.93
C LYS A 299 24.80 -2.37 23.25
N LEU A 300 24.15 -1.21 23.24
CA LEU A 300 23.79 -0.46 24.44
C LEU A 300 22.27 -0.43 24.62
N ASN A 301 21.82 -0.54 25.87
CA ASN A 301 20.39 -0.42 26.21
C ASN A 301 19.99 1.05 26.44
N SER A 302 18.74 1.28 26.86
CA SER A 302 18.22 2.63 27.15
C SER A 302 18.91 3.34 28.30
N GLU A 303 19.59 2.59 29.19
CA GLU A 303 20.44 3.13 30.27
C GLU A 303 21.87 3.45 29.81
N MET A 304 22.16 3.35 28.50
CA MET A 304 23.50 3.53 27.93
C MET A 304 24.55 2.56 28.51
N LYS A 305 24.12 1.37 28.93
CA LYS A 305 25.01 0.29 29.38
C LYS A 305 25.23 -0.73 28.29
N ILE A 306 26.46 -1.23 28.20
CA ILE A 306 26.88 -2.26 27.26
C ILE A 306 26.22 -3.58 27.66
N SER A 307 25.36 -4.07 26.77
CA SER A 307 24.58 -5.32 26.88
C SER A 307 25.10 -6.43 25.98
N SER A 308 25.95 -6.07 25.02
CA SER A 308 26.73 -6.99 24.20
C SER A 308 28.02 -6.30 23.76
N LEU A 309 29.13 -7.03 23.70
CA LEU A 309 30.38 -6.55 23.12
C LEU A 309 31.12 -7.72 22.49
N THR A 310 31.51 -7.57 21.23
CA THR A 310 32.45 -8.46 20.55
C THR A 310 33.61 -7.64 19.99
N MET A 311 34.73 -8.30 19.76
CA MET A 311 35.92 -7.70 19.17
C MET A 311 36.44 -8.64 18.08
N LYS A 312 36.76 -8.07 16.92
CA LYS A 312 37.40 -8.78 15.81
C LYS A 312 38.69 -8.07 15.47
N GLU A 313 39.80 -8.80 15.49
CA GLU A 313 41.10 -8.24 15.16
C GLU A 313 41.18 -7.84 13.67
N ILE A 314 41.74 -6.67 13.40
CA ILE A 314 41.99 -6.10 12.08
C ILE A 314 43.45 -6.34 11.67
N SER A 315 44.39 -6.14 12.60
CA SER A 315 45.82 -6.41 12.37
C SER A 315 46.06 -7.92 12.21
N ARG A 316 46.81 -8.34 11.18
CA ARG A 316 47.41 -9.68 11.20
C ARG A 316 48.59 -9.64 12.17
N ALA A 317 48.80 -10.72 12.92
CA ALA A 317 50.06 -10.92 13.62
C ALA A 317 51.20 -10.76 12.60
N ASP A 318 51.99 -9.70 12.72
CA ASP A 318 53.29 -9.68 12.09
C ASP A 318 54.10 -10.76 12.80
N ASN A 319 54.42 -11.81 12.03
CA ASN A 319 55.17 -13.00 12.44
C ASN A 319 56.52 -12.65 13.07
#